data_AF-A0A963C982-F1
#
_entry.id   AF-A0A963C982-F1
#
_cell.length_a   1.000
_cell.length_b   1.000
_cell.length_c   1.000
_cell.angle_alpha   90.00
_cell.angle_beta   90.00
_cell.angle_gamma   90.00
#
_symmetry.space_group_name_H-M   'P 1'
#
loop_
_entity.id
_entity.type
_entity.pdbx_description
1 polymer ?
#
loop_
_entity_poly.entity_id
_entity_poly.type
_entity_poly.pdbx_seq_one_letter_code
_entity_poly.pdbx_strand_id
1 'polypeptide(L)' 'MTASLPLGPLMLDVEGPHLSAEEREILLHPLVGGIILFKRNFESLAVLQALTFEIHALRQPPLLIAIDHEGGRVQRFRH' A
#
# COMPACT_ATOMS: atom_id res chain seq x y z
N MET A 1 -9.58 17.53 2.39
CA MET A 1 -10.04 17.15 1.03
C MET A 1 -9.03 16.18 0.47
N THR A 2 -9.46 15.03 -0.02
CA THR A 2 -8.60 14.03 -0.65
C THR A 2 -8.19 14.48 -2.05
N ALA A 3 -6.93 14.28 -2.43
CA ALA A 3 -6.46 14.65 -3.75
C ALA A 3 -7.11 13.78 -4.84
N SER A 4 -7.63 14.38 -5.92
CA SER A 4 -8.19 13.63 -7.06
C SER A 4 -7.13 13.47 -8.15
N LEU A 5 -6.64 12.26 -8.36
CA LEU A 5 -5.47 11.97 -9.20
C LEU A 5 -5.67 10.65 -9.97
N PRO A 6 -5.39 10.59 -11.29
CA PRO A 6 -5.55 9.37 -12.08
C PRO A 6 -4.65 8.24 -11.56
N LEU A 7 -5.08 6.98 -11.68
CA LEU A 7 -4.20 5.85 -11.40
C LEU A 7 -3.12 5.79 -12.49
N GLY A 8 -1.87 5.98 -12.08
CA GLY A 8 -0.73 5.88 -12.99
C GLY A 8 -0.27 4.44 -13.20
N PRO A 9 0.74 4.23 -14.07
CA PRO A 9 1.18 2.88 -14.44
C PRO A 9 2.13 2.23 -13.43
N LEU A 10 2.63 2.98 -12.43
CA LEU A 10 3.65 2.49 -11.52
C LEU A 10 3.03 1.77 -10.32
N MET A 11 3.59 0.59 -10.05
CA MET A 11 3.38 -0.20 -8.85
C MET A 11 4.61 -0.05 -7.96
N LEU A 12 4.44 0.47 -6.75
CA LEU A 12 5.52 0.66 -5.79
C LEU A 12 5.35 -0.25 -4.57
N ASP A 13 6.37 -0.37 -3.74
CA ASP A 13 6.24 -0.94 -2.40
C ASP A 13 6.49 0.13 -1.33
N VAL A 14 6.34 -0.26 -0.06
CA VAL A 14 6.67 0.58 1.10
C VAL A 14 7.62 -0.18 2.01
N GLU A 15 8.45 0.55 2.75
CA GLU A 15 9.56 -0.02 3.50
C GLU A 15 9.06 -0.87 4.67
N GLY A 16 8.03 -0.41 5.38
CA GLY A 16 7.56 -1.02 6.62
C GLY A 16 6.04 -1.08 6.76
N PRO A 17 5.56 -1.37 7.98
CA PRO A 17 4.13 -1.49 8.28
C PRO A 17 3.43 -0.14 8.49
N HIS A 18 4.17 0.97 8.43
CA HIS A 18 3.68 2.33 8.59
C HIS A 18 4.29 3.21 7.50
N LEU A 19 3.50 4.14 6.95
CA LEU A 19 4.03 5.07 5.96
C LEU A 19 4.96 6.09 6.63
N SER A 20 6.07 6.39 5.97
CA SER A 20 6.89 7.57 6.24
C SER A 20 6.26 8.83 5.66
N ALA A 21 6.73 10.01 6.06
CA ALA A 21 6.26 11.27 5.47
C ALA A 21 6.58 11.33 3.97
N GLU A 22 7.77 10.87 3.59
CA GLU A 22 8.23 10.80 2.21
C GLU A 22 7.38 9.84 1.36
N GLU A 23 7.04 8.66 1.89
CA GLU A 23 6.16 7.73 1.19
C GLU A 23 4.78 8.35 0.94
N ARG A 24 4.21 9.07 1.91
CA ARG A 24 2.92 9.76 1.72
C ARG A 24 2.99 10.76 0.56
N GLU A 25 4.08 11.50 0.44
CA GLU A 25 4.30 12.44 -0.67
C GLU A 25 4.44 11.71 -2.01
N ILE A 26 5.23 10.65 -2.07
CA ILE A 26 5.44 9.84 -3.28
C ILE A 26 4.13 9.21 -3.77
N LEU A 27 3.29 8.70 -2.86
CA LEU A 27 2.02 8.06 -3.21
C LEU A 27 0.96 9.05 -3.76
N LEU A 28 1.16 10.35 -3.55
CA LEU A 28 0.38 11.42 -4.19
C LEU A 28 0.91 11.77 -5.59
N HIS A 29 1.96 11.13 -6.09
CA HIS A 29 2.43 11.36 -7.45
C HIS A 29 1.46 10.74 -8.48
N PRO A 30 1.08 11.44 -9.56
CA PRO A 30 0.09 10.98 -10.53
C PRO A 30 0.50 9.71 -11.31
N LEU A 31 1.79 9.38 -11.35
CA LEU A 31 2.26 8.13 -11.99
C LEU A 31 2.11 6.88 -11.11
N VAL A 32 1.80 7.04 -9.82
CA VAL A 32 1.55 5.91 -8.92
C VAL A 32 0.10 5.47 -9.08
N GLY A 33 -0.10 4.19 -9.36
CA GLY A 33 -1.43 3.55 -9.45
C GLY A 33 -1.66 2.45 -8.43
N GLY A 34 -0.59 1.92 -7.81
CA GLY A 34 -0.74 0.86 -6.83
C GLY A 34 0.47 0.64 -5.93
N ILE A 35 0.22 -0.13 -4.88
CA ILE A 35 1.15 -0.61 -3.87
C ILE A 35 1.14 -2.14 -3.90
N ILE A 36 2.32 -2.77 -3.87
CA ILE A 36 2.47 -4.20 -3.54
C ILE A 36 3.01 -4.36 -2.12
N LEU A 37 2.30 -5.14 -1.30
CA LEU A 37 2.70 -5.45 0.07
C LEU A 37 3.51 -6.75 0.12
N PHE A 38 4.51 -6.74 1.00
CA PHE A 38 5.39 -7.88 1.30
C PHE A 38 5.31 -8.24 2.80
N LYS A 39 6.02 -9.30 3.18
CA LYS A 39 6.08 -9.78 4.58
C LYS A 39 6.43 -8.67 5.58
N ARG A 40 7.33 -7.76 5.21
CA ARG A 40 7.79 -6.65 6.08
C ARG A 40 6.70 -5.61 6.39
N ASN A 41 5.61 -5.60 5.64
CA ASN A 41 4.48 -4.70 5.86
C ASN A 41 3.41 -5.30 6.77
N PHE A 42 3.64 -6.51 7.32
CA PHE A 42 2.68 -7.22 8.16
C PHE A 42 3.27 -7.57 9.52
N GLU A 43 2.79 -6.87 10.54
CA GLU A 43 3.04 -7.18 11.95
C GLU A 43 1.83 -7.83 12.62
N SER A 44 0.63 -7.32 12.33
CA SER A 44 -0.65 -7.84 12.81
C SER A 44 -1.78 -7.44 11.87
N LEU A 45 -2.95 -8.05 12.03
CA LEU A 45 -4.15 -7.65 11.28
C LEU A 45 -4.54 -6.19 11.52
N ALA A 46 -4.44 -5.72 12.78
CA ALA A 46 -4.76 -4.34 13.12
C ALA A 46 -3.83 -3.34 12.42
N VAL A 47 -2.53 -3.64 12.40
CA VAL A 47 -1.52 -2.81 11.72
C VAL A 47 -1.72 -2.81 10.20
N LEU A 48 -2.01 -3.97 9.60
CA LEU A 48 -2.33 -4.07 8.17
C LEU A 48 -3.58 -3.26 7.80
N GLN A 49 -4.63 -3.33 8.63
CA GLN A 49 -5.85 -2.54 8.44
C GLN A 49 -5.55 -1.04 8.52
N ALA A 50 -4.72 -0.61 9.48
CA ALA A 50 -4.31 0.78 9.59
C ALA A 50 -3.52 1.25 8.36
N LEU A 51 -2.53 0.46 7.91
CA LEU A 51 -1.72 0.78 6.72
C LEU A 51 -2.58 0.90 5.46
N THR A 52 -3.46 -0.08 5.20
CA THR A 52 -4.32 -0.07 4.01
C THR A 52 -5.35 1.05 4.05
N PHE A 53 -5.92 1.36 5.21
CA PHE A 53 -6.80 2.50 5.41
C PHE A 53 -6.07 3.81 5.11
N GLU A 54 -4.85 3.97 5.66
CA GLU A 54 -4.04 5.16 5.44
C GLU A 54 -3.72 5.38 3.95
N ILE A 55 -3.26 4.33 3.24
CA ILE A 55 -2.97 4.38 1.80
C ILE A 55 -4.21 4.81 0.99
N HIS A 56 -5.37 4.19 1.26
CA HIS A 56 -6.61 4.54 0.56
C HIS A 56 -7.11 5.96 0.88
N ALA A 57 -6.80 6.49 2.07
CA ALA A 57 -7.23 7.81 2.51
C ALA A 57 -6.41 8.96 1.89
N LEU A 58 -5.26 8.69 1.25
CA LEU A 58 -4.41 9.74 0.66
C LEU A 58 -5.08 10.45 -0.53
N ARG A 59 -5.75 9.69 -1.40
CA ARG A 59 -6.21 10.18 -2.71
C ARG A 59 -7.42 9.41 -3.25
N GLN A 60 -8.02 9.96 -4.30
CA GLN A 60 -9.14 9.39 -5.04
C GLN A 60 -8.82 9.35 -6.55
N PRO A 61 -9.15 8.25 -7.26
CA PRO A 61 -9.50 6.94 -6.70
C PRO A 61 -8.41 6.38 -5.77
N PRO A 62 -8.77 5.49 -4.82
CA PRO A 62 -7.79 4.85 -3.95
C PRO A 62 -6.80 4.04 -4.79
N LEU A 63 -5.53 4.02 -4.35
CA LEU A 63 -4.50 3.19 -4.98
C LEU A 63 -4.87 1.71 -4.91
N LEU A 64 -4.54 0.94 -5.95
CA LEU A 64 -4.64 -0.52 -5.88
C LEU A 64 -3.67 -1.04 -4.82
N ILE A 65 -4.13 -1.93 -3.95
CA ILE A 65 -3.26 -2.62 -3.00
C ILE A 65 -3.24 -4.10 -3.38
N ALA A 66 -2.06 -4.61 -3.71
CA ALA A 66 -1.86 -6.02 -4.04
C ALA A 66 -0.91 -6.70 -3.05
N ILE A 67 -0.95 -8.02 -3.06
CA ILE A 67 -0.03 -8.89 -2.33
C ILE A 67 0.11 -10.20 -3.11
N ASP A 68 1.32 -10.73 -3.14
CA ASP A 68 1.60 -12.06 -3.68
C ASP A 68 1.32 -13.14 -2.63
N HIS A 69 0.06 -13.59 -2.54
CA HIS A 69 -0.44 -14.55 -1.54
C HIS A 69 -1.00 -15.81 -2.22
N GLU A 70 -0.15 -16.58 -2.90
CA GLU A 70 -0.54 -17.82 -3.60
C GLU A 70 -0.83 -18.99 -2.65
N GLY A 71 -0.31 -18.93 -1.41
CA GLY A 71 -0.38 -20.02 -0.44
C GLY A 71 0.89 -20.90 -0.44
N GLY A 72 0.95 -21.86 0.47
CA GLY A 72 2.09 -22.76 0.62
C GLY A 72 3.40 -22.00 0.88
N ARG A 73 4.38 -22.09 -0.04
CA ARG A 73 5.67 -21.41 0.12
C ARG A 73 5.58 -19.90 -0.13
N VAL A 74 4.62 -19.44 -0.92
CA VAL A 74 4.44 -18.03 -1.31
C VAL A 74 3.24 -17.45 -0.53
N GLN A 75 3.35 -17.51 0.79
CA GLN A 75 2.42 -16.91 1.72
C GLN A 75 3.15 -15.86 2.54
N ARG A 76 2.89 -14.58 2.25
CA ARG A 76 3.60 -13.44 2.88
C ARG A 76 3.11 -13.17 4.30
N PHE A 77 1.79 -13.23 4.50
CA PHE A 77 1.18 -13.02 5.82
C PHE A 77 0.85 -14.37 6.45
N ARG A 78 1.37 -14.59 7.65
CA ARG A 78 1.14 -15.81 8.43
C ARG A 78 0.58 -15.39 9.77
N HIS A 79 -0.51 -16.04 10.18
CA HIS A 79 -1.07 -15.91 11.52
C HIS A 79 -0.16 -16.60 12.54
#